data_AF-A0A8I5N950-F1
#
_entry.id   AF-A0A8I5N950-F1
#
_cell.length_a   1.000
_cell.length_b   1.000
_cell.length_c   1.000
_cell.angle_alpha   90.00
_cell.angle_beta   90.00
_cell.angle_gamma   90.00
#
_symmetry.space_group_name_H-M   'P 1'
#
loop_
_entity.id
_entity.type
_entity.pdbx_description
1 polymer ?
#
loop_
_entity_poly.entity_id
_entity_poly.type
_entity_poly.pdbx_seq_one_letter_code
_entity_poly.pdbx_strand_id
1 'polypeptide(L)'
;MRSSSLKSQLLENNREEVKSIISCYILCSLFSSLKKMQANNAKAMSARAEAVKALVKPKEVKPKIPKGVSRRLDRLAYIAHPKLGKRARARIAKGLRLCRPKAKDQTKAQAAAPASIPAQVPKGAQATTKATE
;
A
#
# COMPACT_ATOMS: atom_id res chain seq x y z
N MET A 1 -27.12 -73.66 28.27
CA MET A 1 -27.06 -72.24 27.82
C MET A 1 -25.68 -71.57 27.95
N ARG A 2 -24.70 -72.07 28.71
CA ARG A 2 -23.38 -71.42 28.89
C ARG A 2 -22.39 -71.59 27.72
N SER A 3 -22.53 -72.66 26.92
CA SER A 3 -21.62 -72.98 25.81
C SER A 3 -21.72 -71.99 24.63
N SER A 4 -22.91 -71.45 24.35
CA SER A 4 -23.12 -70.45 23.29
C SER A 4 -22.46 -69.11 23.61
N SER A 5 -22.45 -68.71 24.89
CA SER A 5 -21.83 -67.46 25.35
C SER A 5 -20.31 -67.45 25.16
N LEU A 6 -19.64 -68.58 25.42
CA LEU A 6 -18.18 -68.69 25.30
C LEU A 6 -17.72 -68.67 23.83
N LYS A 7 -18.47 -69.31 22.92
CA LYS A 7 -18.17 -69.29 21.49
C LYS A 7 -18.34 -67.89 20.88
N SER A 8 -19.38 -67.17 21.27
CA SER A 8 -19.60 -65.78 20.84
C SER A 8 -18.51 -64.84 21.38
N GLN A 9 -18.12 -64.97 22.65
CA GLN A 9 -17.01 -64.19 23.24
C GLN A 9 -15.68 -64.46 22.53
N LEU A 10 -15.38 -65.72 22.22
CA LEU A 10 -14.17 -66.08 21.49
C LEU A 10 -14.14 -65.46 20.08
N LEU A 11 -15.27 -65.46 19.37
CA LEU A 11 -15.39 -64.85 18.04
C LEU A 11 -15.24 -63.32 18.10
N GLU A 12 -15.83 -62.66 19.09
CA GLU A 12 -15.67 -61.22 19.28
C GLU A 12 -14.22 -60.84 19.62
N ASN A 13 -13.57 -61.58 20.51
CA ASN A 13 -12.15 -61.36 20.84
C ASN A 13 -11.25 -61.55 19.60
N ASN A 14 -11.45 -62.63 18.84
CA ASN A 14 -10.72 -62.83 17.58
C ASN A 14 -10.99 -61.71 16.57
N ARG A 15 -12.22 -61.19 16.51
CA ARG A 15 -12.57 -60.06 15.64
C ARG A 15 -11.84 -58.78 16.07
N GLU A 16 -11.75 -58.50 17.36
CA GLU A 16 -11.02 -57.34 17.88
C GLU A 16 -9.50 -57.50 17.72
N GLU A 17 -8.95 -58.71 17.89
CA GLU A 17 -7.54 -58.99 17.60
C GLU A 17 -7.21 -58.78 16.12
N VAL A 18 -8.05 -59.28 15.21
CA VAL A 18 -7.88 -59.07 13.76
C VAL A 18 -7.94 -57.57 13.42
N LYS A 19 -8.88 -56.81 14.02
CA LYS A 19 -8.93 -55.35 13.85
C LYS A 19 -7.67 -54.66 14.38
N SER A 20 -7.17 -55.09 15.53
CA SER A 20 -5.95 -54.57 16.15
C SER A 20 -4.73 -54.80 15.25
N ILE A 21 -4.59 -56.00 14.68
CA ILE A 21 -3.51 -56.36 13.76
C ILE A 21 -3.59 -55.51 12.48
N ILE A 22 -4.77 -55.38 11.88
CA ILE A 22 -4.97 -54.56 10.68
C ILE A 22 -4.64 -53.09 10.96
N SER A 23 -5.12 -52.56 12.09
CA SER A 23 -4.83 -51.19 12.52
C SER A 23 -3.32 -50.97 12.72
N CYS A 24 -2.64 -51.93 13.36
CA CYS A 24 -1.19 -51.87 13.57
C CYS A 24 -0.43 -51.87 12.24
N TYR A 25 -0.80 -52.72 11.30
CA TYR A 25 -0.19 -52.78 9.96
C TYR A 25 -0.38 -51.48 9.15
N ILE A 26 -1.59 -50.92 9.17
CA ILE A 26 -1.91 -49.66 8.51
C ILE A 26 -1.10 -48.51 9.13
N LEU A 27 -1.04 -48.43 10.46
CA LEU A 27 -0.27 -47.41 11.17
C LEU A 27 1.23 -47.51 10.87
N CYS A 28 1.80 -48.72 10.86
CA CYS A 28 3.21 -48.95 10.50
C CYS A 28 3.52 -48.52 9.05
N SER A 29 2.60 -48.81 8.13
CA SER A 29 2.73 -48.45 6.71
C SER A 29 2.64 -46.92 6.50
N LEU A 30 1.76 -46.27 7.24
CA LEU A 30 1.63 -44.80 7.25
C LEU A 30 2.85 -44.12 7.88
N PHE A 31 3.37 -44.65 8.99
CA PHE A 31 4.55 -44.10 9.66
C PHE A 31 5.81 -44.17 8.77
N SER A 32 5.96 -45.26 8.02
CA SER A 32 7.07 -45.43 7.07
C SER A 32 6.99 -44.45 5.89
N SER A 33 5.78 -44.11 5.45
CA SER A 33 5.54 -43.14 4.37
C SER A 33 5.58 -41.68 4.85
N LEU A 34 5.34 -41.42 6.14
CA LEU A 34 5.40 -40.09 6.75
C LEU A 34 6.78 -39.44 6.62
N LYS A 35 7.87 -40.20 6.79
CA LYS A 35 9.24 -39.68 6.61
C LYS A 35 9.48 -39.14 5.18
N LYS A 36 8.96 -39.85 4.17
CA LYS A 36 9.04 -39.43 2.76
C LYS A 36 8.16 -38.20 2.51
N MET A 37 6.97 -38.15 3.10
CA MET A 37 6.05 -37.02 3.02
C MET A 37 6.65 -35.75 3.65
N GLN A 38 7.32 -35.87 4.81
CA GLN A 38 7.94 -34.75 5.50
C GLN A 38 9.04 -34.09 4.67
N ALA A 39 9.90 -34.88 4.02
CA ALA A 39 10.93 -34.36 3.14
C ALA A 39 10.34 -33.66 1.90
N ASN A 40 9.25 -34.18 1.33
CA ASN A 40 8.55 -33.53 0.22
C ASN A 40 7.92 -32.19 0.65
N ASN A 41 7.25 -32.17 1.81
CA ASN A 41 6.65 -30.96 2.37
C ASN A 41 7.70 -29.89 2.68
N ALA A 42 8.88 -30.27 3.16
CA ALA A 42 10.00 -29.33 3.37
C ALA A 42 10.47 -28.71 2.04
N LYS A 43 10.63 -29.52 0.99
CA LYS A 43 10.98 -29.04 -0.37
C LYS A 43 9.89 -28.13 -0.96
N ALA A 44 8.62 -28.45 -0.74
CA ALA A 44 7.51 -27.63 -1.20
C ALA A 44 7.47 -26.27 -0.46
N MET A 45 7.74 -26.25 0.84
CA MET A 45 7.83 -25.00 1.61
C MET A 45 9.02 -24.14 1.20
N SER A 46 10.19 -24.73 0.94
CA SER A 46 11.35 -23.98 0.47
C SER A 46 11.10 -23.36 -0.91
N ALA A 47 10.51 -24.12 -1.84
CA ALA A 47 10.13 -23.60 -3.17
C ALA A 47 9.11 -22.45 -3.08
N ARG A 48 8.13 -22.55 -2.17
CA ARG A 48 7.18 -21.46 -1.91
C ARG A 48 7.86 -20.22 -1.33
N ALA A 49 8.79 -20.39 -0.39
CA ALA A 49 9.53 -19.28 0.19
C ALA A 49 10.37 -18.56 -0.87
N GLU A 50 11.03 -19.30 -1.76
CA GLU A 50 11.78 -18.74 -2.89
C GLU A 50 10.87 -18.01 -3.88
N ALA A 51 9.72 -18.59 -4.23
CA ALA A 51 8.74 -17.94 -5.11
C ALA A 51 8.19 -16.65 -4.49
N VAL A 52 7.88 -16.63 -3.19
CA VAL A 52 7.44 -15.41 -2.50
C VAL A 52 8.55 -14.37 -2.44
N LYS A 53 9.80 -14.77 -2.14
CA LYS A 53 10.95 -13.86 -2.18
C LYS A 53 11.17 -13.30 -3.59
N ALA A 54 10.97 -14.13 -4.61
CA ALA A 54 11.04 -13.72 -6.00
C ALA A 54 9.90 -12.78 -6.38
N LEU A 55 8.67 -12.92 -5.81
CA LEU A 55 7.43 -12.12 -5.94
C LEU A 55 7.37 -10.83 -5.10
N VAL A 56 8.11 -10.75 -4.01
CA VAL A 56 8.37 -9.50 -3.29
C VAL A 56 9.39 -8.66 -4.06
N LYS A 57 10.30 -9.29 -4.80
CA LYS A 57 11.32 -8.65 -5.63
C LYS A 57 10.96 -8.26 -7.09
N PRO A 58 9.90 -8.73 -7.80
CA PRO A 58 9.72 -8.53 -9.23
C PRO A 58 8.57 -7.56 -9.47
N LYS A 59 8.48 -6.50 -8.67
CA LYS A 59 7.49 -5.43 -8.91
C LYS A 59 8.17 -4.10 -9.20
N GLU A 60 9.16 -4.18 -10.08
CA GLU A 60 9.49 -3.12 -11.04
C GLU A 60 8.68 -3.28 -12.35
N VAL A 61 7.64 -4.12 -12.33
CA VAL A 61 6.57 -4.06 -13.32
C VAL A 61 5.89 -2.72 -13.15
N LYS A 62 6.33 -1.75 -13.94
CA LYS A 62 5.69 -0.46 -14.17
C LYS A 62 4.18 -0.69 -14.13
N PRO A 63 3.46 -0.10 -13.18
CA PRO A 63 2.02 -0.10 -13.23
C PRO A 63 1.64 0.53 -14.58
N LYS A 64 1.11 -0.26 -15.51
CA LYS A 64 0.41 0.25 -16.70
C LYS A 64 -0.91 0.85 -16.22
N ILE A 65 -0.81 1.89 -15.40
CA ILE A 65 -1.96 2.63 -14.91
C ILE A 65 -2.32 3.61 -16.03
N PRO A 66 -3.52 3.51 -16.62
CA PRO A 66 -4.00 4.54 -17.52
C PRO A 66 -4.00 5.86 -16.76
N LYS A 67 -3.19 6.81 -17.22
CA LYS A 67 -3.14 8.18 -16.71
C LYS A 67 -4.49 8.84 -17.04
N GLY A 68 -5.49 8.74 -16.16
CA GLY A 68 -6.85 9.11 -16.53
C GLY A 68 -7.68 9.86 -15.49
N VAL A 69 -7.49 9.63 -14.20
CA VAL A 69 -8.12 10.48 -13.18
C VAL A 69 -7.10 11.48 -12.68
N SER A 70 -7.40 12.75 -12.92
CA SER A 70 -6.54 13.84 -12.48
C SER A 70 -6.44 13.81 -10.95
N ARG A 71 -5.23 14.02 -10.42
CA ARG A 71 -4.95 14.10 -8.97
C ARG A 71 -5.91 15.04 -8.20
N ARG A 72 -6.59 15.94 -8.91
CA ARG A 72 -7.62 16.84 -8.37
C ARG A 72 -8.89 16.10 -7.94
N LEU A 73 -9.39 15.14 -8.73
CA LEU A 73 -10.59 14.38 -8.39
C LEU A 73 -10.34 13.48 -7.18
N ASP A 74 -9.21 12.78 -7.15
CA ASP A 74 -8.81 11.96 -5.99
C ASP A 74 -8.66 12.80 -4.72
N ARG A 75 -8.10 14.01 -4.85
CA ARG A 75 -7.99 14.96 -3.73
C ARG A 75 -9.35 15.41 -3.23
N LEU A 76 -10.32 15.69 -4.11
CA LEU A 76 -11.67 16.05 -3.72
C LEU A 76 -12.40 14.88 -3.05
N ALA A 77 -12.27 13.67 -3.59
CA ALA A 77 -12.82 12.45 -2.99
C ALA A 77 -12.26 12.23 -1.57
N TYR A 78 -10.95 12.41 -1.39
CA TYR A 78 -10.30 12.33 -0.08
C TYR A 78 -10.79 13.39 0.91
N ILE A 79 -11.01 14.63 0.46
CA ILE A 79 -11.53 15.72 1.31
C ILE A 79 -13.01 15.48 1.68
N ALA A 80 -13.81 14.95 0.75
CA ALA A 80 -15.21 14.59 0.98
C ALA A 80 -15.34 13.37 1.90
N HIS A 81 -14.34 12.48 1.94
CA HIS A 81 -14.40 11.25 2.72
C HIS A 81 -14.66 11.50 4.22
N PRO A 82 -15.68 10.89 4.85
CA PRO A 82 -16.05 11.15 6.25
C PRO A 82 -14.95 10.85 7.26
N LYS A 83 -14.27 9.70 7.13
CA LYS A 83 -13.16 9.28 8.03
C LYS A 83 -11.81 9.93 7.70
N LEU A 84 -11.39 9.88 6.44
CA LEU A 84 -10.05 10.31 6.02
C LEU A 84 -9.92 11.84 5.90
N GLY A 85 -10.97 12.55 5.45
CA GLY A 85 -10.93 13.99 5.14
C GLY A 85 -11.05 14.95 6.31
N LYS A 86 -11.19 14.46 7.56
CA LYS A 86 -11.49 15.32 8.74
C LYS A 86 -10.45 16.41 8.96
N ARG A 87 -9.16 16.05 8.92
CA ARG A 87 -8.06 17.01 9.14
C ARG A 87 -7.96 18.02 8.00
N ALA A 88 -8.20 17.60 6.76
CA ALA A 88 -8.19 18.48 5.60
C ALA A 88 -9.32 19.52 5.69
N ARG A 89 -10.55 19.08 5.98
CA ARG A 89 -11.70 19.98 6.19
C ARG A 89 -11.46 20.97 7.33
N ALA A 90 -10.95 20.49 8.47
CA ALA A 90 -10.64 21.35 9.61
C ALA A 90 -9.59 22.42 9.28
N ARG A 91 -8.54 22.09 8.50
CA ARG A 91 -7.54 23.05 8.05
C ARG A 91 -8.12 24.09 7.09
N ILE A 92 -8.96 23.68 6.14
CA ILE A 92 -9.64 24.58 5.22
C ILE A 92 -10.54 25.55 6.01
N ALA A 93 -11.37 25.04 6.93
CA ALA A 93 -12.22 25.86 7.77
C ALA A 93 -11.42 26.83 8.66
N LYS A 94 -10.28 26.39 9.21
CA LYS A 94 -9.37 27.26 9.95
C LYS A 94 -8.76 28.35 9.07
N GLY A 95 -8.28 28.02 7.87
CA GLY A 95 -7.71 28.99 6.94
C GLY A 95 -8.74 30.02 6.46
N LEU A 96 -9.99 29.62 6.29
CA LEU A 96 -11.09 30.53 5.96
C LEU A 96 -11.43 31.48 7.12
N ARG A 97 -11.41 31.00 8.37
CA ARG A 97 -11.67 31.83 9.55
C ARG A 97 -10.48 32.73 9.93
N LEU A 98 -9.25 32.22 9.77
CA LEU A 98 -8.01 32.93 10.07
C LEU A 98 -7.56 33.77 8.87
N CYS A 99 -8.50 34.45 8.20
CA CYS A 99 -8.15 35.44 7.18
C CYS A 99 -7.24 36.47 7.84
N ARG A 100 -5.93 36.31 7.67
CA ARG A 100 -4.91 37.18 8.26
C ARG A 100 -4.88 38.41 7.37
N PRO A 101 -5.41 39.56 7.79
CA PRO A 101 -5.20 40.77 7.03
C PRO A 101 -3.70 41.03 7.10
N LYS A 102 -3.03 40.93 5.95
CA LYS A 102 -1.70 41.50 5.81
C LYS A 102 -1.95 43.01 5.79
N ALA A 103 -1.69 43.68 6.92
CA ALA A 103 -1.81 45.13 7.03
C ALA A 103 -1.07 45.78 5.85
N LYS A 104 -1.82 46.46 4.99
CA LYS A 104 -1.30 47.44 4.04
C LYS A 104 -1.43 48.76 4.74
N ASP A 105 -0.31 49.36 5.13
CA ASP A 105 -0.27 50.77 5.49
C ASP A 105 -0.74 51.59 4.28
N GLN A 106 -1.94 52.15 4.38
CA GLN A 106 -2.41 53.25 3.54
C GLN A 106 -2.22 54.54 4.33
N THR A 107 -1.17 55.30 4.04
CA THR A 107 -1.16 56.73 4.31
C THR A 107 -1.57 57.47 3.04
N LYS A 108 -2.86 57.82 3.03
CA LYS A 108 -3.51 59.08 2.64
C LYS A 108 -3.25 59.68 1.25
N ALA A 109 -4.37 59.91 0.57
CA ALA A 109 -4.59 60.60 -0.68
C ALA A 109 -4.33 62.12 -0.64
N GLN A 110 -4.02 62.71 -1.80
CA GLN A 110 -4.72 63.91 -2.26
C GLN A 110 -4.70 64.00 -3.81
N ALA A 111 -5.87 64.31 -4.37
CA ALA A 111 -6.15 64.39 -5.81
C ALA A 111 -6.17 65.85 -6.29
N ALA A 112 -5.65 66.12 -7.50
CA ALA A 112 -6.16 67.06 -8.52
C ALA A 112 -5.19 67.11 -9.73
N ALA A 113 -5.74 67.15 -10.95
CA ALA A 113 -5.11 66.96 -12.28
C ALA A 113 -4.58 68.28 -12.92
N PRO A 114 -4.30 68.40 -14.24
CA PRO A 114 -3.50 67.61 -15.21
C PRO A 114 -2.46 68.49 -16.00
N ALA A 115 -1.73 67.87 -16.94
CA ALA A 115 -1.14 68.45 -18.17
C ALA A 115 0.16 69.29 -18.11
N SER A 116 1.25 68.72 -18.63
CA SER A 116 1.97 69.27 -19.81
C SER A 116 3.25 68.47 -20.12
N ILE A 117 3.32 67.96 -21.34
CA ILE A 117 4.55 67.58 -22.05
C ILE A 117 5.06 68.86 -22.74
N PRO A 118 6.38 69.15 -22.69
CA PRO A 118 7.18 69.09 -23.93
C PRO A 118 8.53 68.40 -23.65
N ALA A 119 8.89 67.35 -24.39
CA ALA A 119 9.65 67.42 -25.65
C ALA A 119 11.00 68.13 -25.50
N GLN A 120 12.11 67.35 -25.43
CA GLN A 120 13.32 67.55 -26.24
C GLN A 120 14.41 66.51 -25.94
N VAL A 121 14.75 65.75 -26.99
CA VAL A 121 16.02 65.04 -27.20
C VAL A 121 16.90 65.98 -28.03
N PRO A 122 18.21 66.14 -27.73
CA PRO A 122 19.20 65.67 -28.69
C PRO A 122 20.53 65.18 -28.08
N LYS A 123 20.89 63.93 -28.46
CA LYS A 123 22.08 63.55 -29.24
C LYS A 123 23.50 63.95 -28.73
N GLY A 124 24.30 62.91 -28.45
CA GLY A 124 25.78 62.89 -28.48
C GLY A 124 26.27 61.55 -27.92
N ALA A 125 26.54 60.52 -28.74
CA ALA A 125 27.75 60.27 -29.53
C ALA A 125 28.98 59.88 -28.67
N GLN A 126 29.49 58.65 -28.93
CA GLN A 126 30.85 58.14 -28.66
C GLN A 126 31.26 57.94 -27.18
N ALA A 127 31.99 56.89 -26.78
CA ALA A 127 32.55 55.71 -27.45
C ALA A 127 32.98 54.69 -26.37
N THR A 128 33.16 53.42 -26.77
CA THR A 128 34.27 52.48 -26.46
C THR A 128 34.96 52.55 -25.08
N THR A 129 35.37 51.50 -24.36
CA THR A 129 35.56 50.05 -24.57
C THR A 129 36.18 49.49 -23.27
N LYS A 130 35.95 48.18 -23.01
CA LYS A 130 36.83 47.19 -22.33
C LYS A 130 37.19 47.39 -20.84
N ALA A 131 36.81 46.40 -20.01
CA ALA A 131 37.63 45.31 -19.44
C ALA A 131 38.35 45.77 -18.16
N THR A 132 38.34 45.03 -17.05
CA THR A 132 39.17 43.83 -16.85
C THR A 132 38.71 43.14 -15.56
N GLU A 133 38.68 41.82 -15.59
CA GLU A 133 38.80 40.82 -14.51
C GLU A 133 38.32 41.16 -13.08
#